data_AF-A0A4R6JBL7-F1
#
_entry.id   AF-A0A4R6JBL7-F1
#
_cell.length_a   1.000
_cell.length_b   1.000
_cell.length_c   1.000
_cell.angle_alpha   90.00
_cell.angle_beta   90.00
_cell.angle_gamma   90.00
#
_symmetry.space_group_name_H-M   'P 1'
#
loop_
_entity.id
_entity.type
_entity.pdbx_description
1 polymer ?
#
loop_
_entity_poly.entity_id
_entity_poly.type
_entity_poly.pdbx_seq_one_letter_code
_entity_poly.pdbx_strand_id
1 'polypeptide(L)'
;MPALPDPRTFGSAVPPLLDLTGFGPADNEDRAAVAAVAAEPGAVALWRSWRLSPASAPERVYVVETRGAPPAFEAEVYAPGEALPASTRAARNAGALLWTAHPVRPIRVARVFDSGGGFAAGHPRLGAGERERVAGYLEAGAAVLGTEGRLPDVVEPGRGEVVPMSYRTDGQWLWTESVGYYLRAYGLAPEPDLLAHVLAAGERPVVDAAGEHRALAVLFGSHALVAQ
;
A
#
# COMPACT_ATOMS: atom_id res chain seq x y z
N MET A 1 -7.83 13.65 15.30
CA MET A 1 -6.36 13.65 15.12
C MET A 1 -5.90 12.22 15.22
N PRO A 2 -5.34 11.61 14.16
CA PRO A 2 -4.78 10.27 14.26
C PRO A 2 -3.59 10.28 15.24
N ALA A 3 -3.54 9.27 16.10
CA ALA A 3 -2.60 9.17 17.22
C ALA A 3 -1.15 8.98 16.75
N LEU A 4 -0.23 9.69 17.39
CA LEU A 4 1.21 9.61 17.14
C LEU A 4 1.79 8.35 17.80
N PRO A 5 2.66 7.59 17.11
CA PRO A 5 3.34 6.42 17.67
C PRO A 5 4.44 6.81 18.68
N ASP A 6 4.85 5.84 19.51
CA ASP A 6 5.68 5.99 20.72
C ASP A 6 6.89 6.95 20.55
N PRO A 7 6.96 8.03 21.37
CA PRO A 7 8.04 9.03 21.32
C PRO A 7 9.43 8.50 21.67
N ARG A 8 9.55 7.26 22.16
CA ARG A 8 10.84 6.62 22.47
C ARG A 8 11.48 5.95 21.25
N THR A 9 10.72 5.65 20.21
CA THR A 9 11.21 4.98 19.00
C THR A 9 11.40 5.97 17.85
N PHE A 10 10.56 7.00 17.79
CA PHE A 10 10.59 8.03 16.76
C PHE A 10 10.67 9.39 17.47
N GLY A 11 11.82 10.06 17.42
CA GLY A 11 11.84 11.49 17.73
C GLY A 11 10.79 12.22 16.89
N SER A 12 10.35 13.41 17.30
CA SER A 12 9.35 14.26 16.64
C SER A 12 9.67 14.68 15.19
N ALA A 13 10.67 14.06 14.55
CA ALA A 13 11.35 14.51 13.36
C ALA A 13 11.07 13.66 12.10
N VAL A 14 10.40 12.50 12.17
CA VAL A 14 9.99 11.78 10.94
C VAL A 14 8.47 11.80 10.82
N PRO A 15 7.89 12.52 9.84
CA PRO A 15 6.46 12.48 9.64
C PRO A 15 6.04 11.08 9.16
N PRO A 16 4.87 10.61 9.60
CA PRO A 16 4.40 9.28 9.24
C PRO A 16 4.18 9.15 7.73
N LEU A 17 4.24 7.92 7.24
CA LEU A 17 3.77 7.57 5.90
C LEU A 17 2.27 7.87 5.84
N LEU A 18 1.88 8.88 5.06
CA LEU A 18 0.51 9.38 4.98
C LEU A 18 -0.03 9.35 3.55
N ASP A 19 -1.31 9.05 3.42
CA ASP A 19 -2.09 9.35 2.23
C ASP A 19 -2.96 10.59 2.54
N LEU A 20 -2.58 11.75 1.99
CA LEU A 20 -3.32 13.00 2.15
C LEU A 20 -4.20 13.30 0.93
N THR A 21 -4.24 12.39 -0.05
CA THR A 21 -5.12 12.54 -1.19
C THR A 21 -6.58 12.56 -0.72
N GLY A 22 -7.35 13.53 -1.20
CA GLY A 22 -8.75 13.73 -0.77
C GLY A 22 -8.94 14.50 0.55
N PHE A 23 -7.89 14.74 1.34
CA PHE A 23 -7.97 15.58 2.55
C PHE A 23 -7.57 17.05 2.31
N GLY A 24 -7.02 17.34 1.13
CA GLY A 24 -6.52 18.65 0.75
C GLY A 24 -5.12 18.95 1.29
N PRO A 25 -4.43 19.97 0.75
CA PRO A 25 -3.03 20.22 1.10
C PRO A 25 -2.91 20.86 2.48
N ALA A 26 -1.92 20.42 3.27
CA ALA A 26 -1.79 20.76 4.68
C ALA A 26 -1.47 22.25 4.93
N ASP A 27 -0.72 22.88 4.02
CA ASP A 27 -0.31 24.29 4.12
C ASP A 27 -0.30 24.98 2.74
N ASN A 28 0.08 26.27 2.72
CA ASN A 28 0.14 27.07 1.49
C ASN A 28 1.19 26.57 0.50
N GLU A 29 2.30 26.02 1.00
CA GLU A 29 3.41 25.56 0.17
C GLU A 29 3.03 24.24 -0.51
N ASP A 30 2.40 23.31 0.20
CA ASP A 30 1.80 22.11 -0.41
C ASP A 30 0.68 22.46 -1.39
N ARG A 31 -0.14 23.47 -1.09
CA ARG A 31 -1.17 23.96 -2.03
C ARG A 31 -0.52 24.43 -3.33
N ALA A 32 0.56 25.19 -3.25
CA ALA A 32 1.27 25.69 -4.43
C ALA A 32 1.92 24.55 -5.21
N ALA A 33 2.59 23.61 -4.53
CA ALA A 33 3.20 22.44 -5.16
C ALA A 33 2.17 21.55 -5.86
N VAL A 34 1.04 21.27 -5.20
CA VAL A 34 -0.07 20.50 -5.80
C VAL A 34 -0.66 21.23 -7.01
N ALA A 35 -0.91 22.54 -6.92
CA ALA A 35 -1.44 23.32 -8.03
C ALA A 35 -0.49 23.34 -9.24
N ALA A 36 0.81 23.49 -8.99
CA ALA A 36 1.83 23.45 -10.04
C ALA A 36 1.88 22.08 -10.71
N VAL A 37 2.00 20.98 -9.95
CA VAL A 37 2.06 19.63 -10.52
C VAL A 37 0.77 19.25 -11.25
N ALA A 38 -0.40 19.60 -10.70
CA ALA A 38 -1.69 19.29 -11.32
C ALA A 38 -1.91 20.02 -12.66
N ALA A 39 -1.20 21.13 -12.90
CA ALA A 39 -1.25 21.86 -14.16
C ALA A 39 -0.31 21.27 -15.24
N GLU A 40 0.66 20.43 -14.86
CA GLU A 40 1.65 19.86 -15.77
C GLU A 40 1.11 18.63 -16.52
N PRO A 41 1.02 18.66 -17.86
CA PRO A 41 0.65 17.49 -18.64
C PRO A 41 1.63 16.34 -18.42
N GLY A 42 1.11 15.17 -18.05
CA GLY A 42 1.92 13.96 -17.84
C GLY A 42 2.42 13.77 -16.41
N ALA A 43 2.13 14.69 -15.48
CA ALA A 43 2.30 14.45 -14.05
C ALA A 43 1.47 13.24 -13.60
N VAL A 44 2.04 12.41 -12.73
CA VAL A 44 1.41 11.17 -12.24
C VAL A 44 1.08 11.28 -10.75
N ALA A 45 2.05 11.69 -9.94
CA ALA A 45 1.87 11.80 -8.50
C ALA A 45 2.90 12.75 -7.85
N LEU A 46 2.53 13.32 -6.71
CA LEU A 46 3.35 14.22 -5.89
C LEU A 46 3.38 13.75 -4.44
N TRP A 47 4.58 13.64 -3.90
CA TRP A 47 4.83 13.37 -2.49
C TRP A 47 5.59 14.53 -1.85
N ARG A 48 5.32 14.76 -0.56
CA ARG A 48 6.16 15.55 0.34
C ARG A 48 6.90 14.63 1.29
N SER A 49 8.20 14.81 1.36
CA SER A 49 9.10 14.15 2.30
C SER A 49 9.97 15.17 3.04
N TRP A 50 10.82 14.67 3.92
CA TRP A 50 11.71 15.49 4.74
C TRP A 50 13.11 14.87 4.76
N ARG A 51 14.11 15.68 4.43
CA ARG A 51 15.51 15.33 4.62
C ARG A 51 15.90 15.70 6.04
N LEU A 52 16.35 14.71 6.78
CA LEU A 52 16.73 14.86 8.19
C LEU A 52 18.23 14.85 8.31
N SER A 53 18.77 15.83 9.04
CA SER A 53 20.18 15.91 9.39
C SER A 53 20.31 16.14 10.89
N PRO A 54 21.21 15.45 11.61
CA PRO A 54 21.27 15.52 13.08
C PRO A 54 21.44 16.93 13.67
N ALA A 55 22.00 17.87 12.90
CA ALA A 55 22.33 19.22 13.34
C ALA A 55 21.54 20.33 12.62
N SER A 56 20.53 19.97 11.82
CA SER A 56 19.77 20.95 11.02
C SER A 56 18.27 20.72 11.14
N ALA A 57 17.49 21.79 10.94
CA ALA A 57 16.05 21.66 10.85
C ALA A 57 15.68 20.71 9.69
N PRO A 58 14.59 19.93 9.82
CA PRO A 58 14.07 19.12 8.71
C PRO A 58 13.88 19.97 7.46
N GLU A 59 14.50 19.56 6.36
CA GLU A 59 14.38 20.22 5.07
C GLU A 59 13.27 19.53 4.27
N ARG A 60 12.29 20.30 3.80
CA ARG A 60 11.20 19.77 2.99
C ARG A 60 11.72 19.39 1.61
N VAL A 61 11.34 18.21 1.14
CA VAL A 61 11.66 17.72 -0.21
C VAL A 61 10.39 17.26 -0.90
N TYR A 62 10.19 17.68 -2.13
CA TYR A 62 9.12 17.16 -2.96
C TYR A 62 9.65 16.09 -3.90
N VAL A 63 8.87 15.03 -4.10
CA VAL A 63 9.15 13.98 -5.08
C VAL A 63 8.02 13.95 -6.08
N VAL A 64 8.33 14.00 -7.38
CA VAL A 64 7.36 14.03 -8.47
C VAL A 64 7.60 12.87 -9.42
N GLU A 65 6.57 12.06 -9.60
CA GLU A 65 6.51 11.09 -10.69
C GLU A 65 5.82 11.76 -11.89
N THR A 66 6.49 11.83 -13.03
CA THR A 66 5.95 12.48 -14.24
C THR A 66 6.51 11.87 -15.52
N ARG A 67 5.69 11.86 -16.58
CA ARG A 67 6.14 11.62 -17.97
C ARG A 67 6.36 12.93 -18.74
N GLY A 68 6.05 14.06 -18.11
CA GLY A 68 6.12 15.40 -18.69
C GLY A 68 7.36 16.18 -18.25
N ALA A 69 7.24 17.51 -18.30
CA ALA A 69 8.29 18.40 -17.83
C ALA A 69 8.45 18.33 -16.30
N PRO A 70 9.67 18.61 -15.77
CA PRO A 70 9.84 18.83 -14.34
C PRO A 70 9.05 20.07 -13.89
N PRO A 71 8.56 20.11 -12.64
CA PRO A 71 7.84 21.27 -12.14
C PRO A 71 8.75 22.50 -12.00
N ALA A 72 8.14 23.69 -11.94
CA ALA A 72 8.86 24.95 -11.78
C ALA A 72 9.43 25.21 -10.36
N PHE A 73 9.42 24.21 -9.48
CA PHE A 73 9.94 24.27 -8.11
C PHE A 73 10.92 23.11 -7.86
N GLU A 74 11.73 23.21 -6.81
CA GLU A 74 12.71 22.18 -6.47
C GLU A 74 12.03 20.87 -6.05
N ALA A 75 12.27 19.81 -6.83
CA ALA A 75 11.75 18.48 -6.58
C ALA A 75 12.71 17.41 -7.11
N GLU A 76 12.71 16.25 -6.46
CA GLU A 76 13.26 15.03 -7.03
C GLU A 76 12.27 14.47 -8.05
N VAL A 77 12.65 14.43 -9.32
CA VAL A 77 11.76 14.05 -10.44
C VAL A 77 12.19 12.73 -11.03
N TYR A 78 11.24 11.84 -11.30
CA TYR A 78 11.50 10.55 -11.95
C TYR A 78 10.37 10.13 -12.89
N ALA A 79 10.71 9.27 -13.85
CA ALA A 79 9.73 8.69 -14.77
C ALA A 79 9.10 7.41 -14.19
N PRO A 80 7.83 7.10 -14.53
CA PRO A 80 7.19 5.84 -14.15
C PRO A 80 7.99 4.62 -14.60
N GLY A 81 8.25 3.70 -13.68
CA GLY A 81 9.03 2.48 -13.91
C GLY A 81 10.55 2.66 -13.85
N GLU A 82 11.04 3.87 -13.60
CA GLU A 82 12.46 4.14 -13.42
C GLU A 82 12.98 3.58 -12.08
N ALA A 83 14.21 3.04 -12.11
CA ALA A 83 14.86 2.58 -10.89
C ALA A 83 15.34 3.78 -10.05
N LEU A 84 14.63 4.05 -8.95
CA LEU A 84 14.95 5.16 -8.06
C LEU A 84 16.24 4.95 -7.26
N PRO A 85 17.06 6.00 -7.06
CA PRO A 85 18.07 6.02 -6.00
C PRO A 85 17.47 5.65 -4.65
N ALA A 86 18.25 5.01 -3.79
CA ALA A 86 17.77 4.54 -2.48
C ALA A 86 17.22 5.69 -1.61
N SER A 87 17.83 6.87 -1.69
CA SER A 87 17.39 8.08 -0.98
C SER A 87 16.01 8.55 -1.44
N THR A 88 15.77 8.67 -2.74
CA THR A 88 14.48 9.09 -3.32
C THR A 88 13.38 8.08 -3.02
N ARG A 89 13.70 6.78 -3.11
CA ARG A 89 12.78 5.70 -2.73
C ARG A 89 12.41 5.77 -1.25
N ALA A 90 13.39 5.99 -0.37
CA ALA A 90 13.15 6.16 1.05
C ALA A 90 12.31 7.42 1.34
N ALA A 91 12.62 8.54 0.68
CA ALA A 91 11.87 9.78 0.81
C ALA A 91 10.40 9.61 0.40
N ARG A 92 10.14 8.92 -0.72
CA ARG A 92 8.78 8.56 -1.17
C ARG A 92 8.07 7.68 -0.15
N ASN A 93 8.71 6.60 0.28
CA ASN A 93 8.13 5.63 1.20
C ASN A 93 7.94 6.16 2.63
N ALA A 94 8.67 7.19 3.05
CA ALA A 94 8.52 7.85 4.35
C ALA A 94 7.80 9.21 4.24
N GLY A 95 7.10 9.45 3.13
CA GLY A 95 6.48 10.74 2.82
C GLY A 95 4.96 10.76 2.99
N ALA A 96 4.38 11.92 2.68
CA ALA A 96 2.97 12.12 2.49
C ALA A 96 2.65 12.20 0.99
N LEU A 97 1.79 11.32 0.49
CA LEU A 97 1.23 11.45 -0.86
C LEU A 97 0.22 12.60 -0.84
N LEU A 98 0.48 13.63 -1.64
CA LEU A 98 -0.33 14.86 -1.66
C LEU A 98 -1.33 14.88 -2.81
N TRP A 99 -0.96 14.31 -3.96
CA TRP A 99 -1.76 14.37 -5.18
C TRP A 99 -1.45 13.21 -6.13
N THR A 100 -2.46 12.80 -6.91
CA THR A 100 -2.36 11.85 -8.01
C THR A 100 -3.19 12.33 -9.19
N ALA A 101 -2.75 12.02 -10.41
CA ALA A 101 -3.47 12.39 -11.64
C ALA A 101 -4.82 11.68 -11.77
N HIS A 102 -4.91 10.45 -11.25
CA HIS A 102 -6.13 9.66 -11.30
C HIS A 102 -6.95 9.82 -10.01
N PRO A 103 -8.30 9.77 -10.11
CA PRO A 103 -9.16 9.77 -8.94
C PRO A 103 -8.82 8.65 -7.96
N VAL A 104 -8.78 9.03 -6.70
CA VAL A 104 -8.40 8.16 -5.59
C VAL A 104 -9.61 7.39 -5.10
N ARG A 105 -9.54 6.05 -5.14
CA ARG A 105 -10.52 5.17 -4.49
C ARG A 105 -9.91 4.62 -3.19
N PRO A 106 -10.63 4.60 -2.05
CA PRO A 106 -10.12 4.02 -0.81
C PRO A 106 -9.62 2.59 -1.02
N ILE A 107 -8.44 2.27 -0.45
CA ILE A 107 -7.93 0.90 -0.46
C ILE A 107 -8.81 0.06 0.47
N ARG A 108 -9.24 -1.10 -0.03
CA ARG A 108 -10.00 -2.09 0.74
C ARG A 108 -9.05 -3.14 1.28
N VAL A 109 -9.11 -3.41 2.59
CA VAL A 109 -8.32 -4.48 3.20
C VAL A 109 -9.11 -5.76 3.18
N ALA A 110 -8.54 -6.80 2.58
CA ALA A 110 -9.13 -8.12 2.51
C ALA A 110 -9.09 -8.82 3.87
N ARG A 111 -10.23 -9.38 4.28
CA ARG A 111 -10.31 -10.30 5.41
C ARG A 111 -9.86 -11.69 4.98
N VAL A 112 -9.07 -12.32 5.85
CA VAL A 112 -8.64 -13.71 5.68
C VAL A 112 -9.70 -14.68 6.19
N PHE A 113 -10.27 -14.36 7.35
CA PHE A 113 -11.13 -15.25 8.12
C PHE A 113 -12.57 -14.74 8.17
N ASP A 114 -13.51 -15.66 8.33
CA ASP A 114 -14.94 -15.34 8.44
C ASP A 114 -15.23 -14.64 9.76
N SER A 115 -14.71 -15.20 10.86
CA SER A 115 -14.80 -14.67 12.22
C SER A 115 -13.80 -15.35 13.16
N GLY A 116 -13.46 -14.71 14.28
CA GLY A 116 -12.71 -15.34 15.39
C GLY A 116 -11.34 -15.92 15.05
N GLY A 117 -10.73 -15.55 13.91
CA GLY A 117 -9.46 -16.10 13.47
C GLY A 117 -9.55 -17.43 12.70
N GLY A 118 -10.74 -17.83 12.22
CA GLY A 118 -10.92 -19.08 11.47
C GLY A 118 -11.98 -19.03 10.37
N PHE A 119 -12.13 -20.15 9.67
CA PHE A 119 -13.13 -20.35 8.61
C PHE A 119 -14.38 -21.04 9.16
N ALA A 120 -15.55 -20.61 8.71
CA ALA A 120 -16.81 -21.27 9.01
C ALA A 120 -16.88 -22.66 8.34
N ALA A 121 -17.62 -23.59 8.94
CA ALA A 121 -17.74 -24.96 8.41
C ALA A 121 -18.30 -25.01 6.96
N GLY A 122 -19.15 -24.05 6.59
CA GLY A 122 -19.74 -23.91 5.26
C GLY A 122 -18.99 -22.94 4.35
N HIS A 123 -17.75 -22.58 4.66
CA HIS A 123 -16.99 -21.60 3.89
C HIS A 123 -16.86 -22.06 2.42
N PRO A 124 -17.21 -21.21 1.43
CA PRO A 124 -17.22 -21.59 0.02
C PRO A 124 -15.85 -22.07 -0.47
N ARG A 125 -15.86 -23.04 -1.38
CA ARG A 125 -14.64 -23.55 -2.00
C ARG A 125 -14.67 -23.41 -3.51
N LEU A 126 -13.56 -22.95 -4.08
CA LEU A 126 -13.41 -22.82 -5.53
C LEU A 126 -12.95 -24.14 -6.16
N GLY A 127 -13.52 -24.42 -7.33
CA GLY A 127 -13.07 -25.52 -8.20
C GLY A 127 -11.67 -25.28 -8.74
N ALA A 128 -11.01 -26.32 -9.26
CA ALA A 128 -9.58 -26.27 -9.59
C ALA A 128 -9.20 -25.14 -10.58
N GLY A 129 -9.97 -24.95 -11.66
CA GLY A 129 -9.68 -23.93 -12.68
C GLY A 129 -9.86 -22.50 -12.16
N GLU A 130 -10.94 -22.25 -11.42
CA GLU A 130 -11.19 -20.93 -10.82
C GLU A 130 -10.17 -20.63 -9.71
N ARG A 131 -9.82 -21.63 -8.89
CA ARG A 131 -8.78 -21.54 -7.87
C ARG A 131 -7.44 -21.13 -8.47
N GLU A 132 -7.00 -21.78 -9.55
CA GLU A 132 -5.74 -21.47 -10.21
C GLU A 132 -5.72 -20.02 -10.69
N ARG A 133 -6.80 -19.60 -11.37
CA ARG A 133 -6.93 -18.23 -11.89
C ARG A 133 -6.89 -17.19 -10.77
N VAL A 134 -7.69 -17.38 -9.72
CA VAL A 134 -7.79 -16.43 -8.60
C VAL A 134 -6.48 -16.38 -7.81
N ALA A 135 -5.86 -17.54 -7.55
CA ALA A 135 -4.58 -17.58 -6.85
C ALA A 135 -3.46 -16.93 -7.68
N GLY A 136 -3.42 -17.17 -8.99
CA GLY A 136 -2.49 -16.51 -9.89
C GLY A 136 -2.62 -14.98 -9.88
N TYR A 137 -3.84 -14.45 -9.82
CA TYR A 137 -4.06 -12.99 -9.66
C TYR A 137 -3.53 -12.48 -8.32
N LEU A 138 -3.90 -13.13 -7.21
CA LEU A 138 -3.46 -12.74 -5.86
C LEU A 138 -1.94 -12.81 -5.73
N GLU A 139 -1.32 -13.79 -6.39
CA GLU A 139 0.13 -13.94 -6.46
C GLU A 139 0.79 -12.90 -7.38
N ALA A 140 0.07 -12.37 -8.37
CA ALA A 140 0.62 -11.39 -9.29
C ALA A 140 0.61 -9.95 -8.75
N GLY A 141 -0.10 -9.69 -7.65
CA GLY A 141 -0.15 -8.40 -6.95
C GLY A 141 1.21 -7.91 -6.47
N ALA A 142 1.36 -6.59 -6.40
CA ALA A 142 2.59 -5.94 -5.96
C ALA A 142 2.82 -6.19 -4.47
N ALA A 143 3.99 -6.71 -4.10
CA ALA A 143 4.37 -6.90 -2.71
C ALA A 143 4.73 -5.56 -2.07
N VAL A 144 3.97 -5.16 -1.05
CA VAL A 144 4.15 -3.85 -0.37
C VAL A 144 4.82 -3.99 0.98
N LEU A 145 4.64 -5.11 1.68
CA LEU A 145 5.32 -5.39 2.94
C LEU A 145 5.73 -6.85 2.99
N GLY A 146 7.03 -7.10 2.93
CA GLY A 146 7.61 -8.44 3.04
C GLY A 146 7.99 -8.77 4.47
N THR A 147 7.72 -10.01 4.90
CA THR A 147 8.24 -10.56 6.15
C THR A 147 8.58 -12.05 5.99
N GLU A 148 9.61 -12.49 6.68
CA GLU A 148 9.96 -13.91 6.77
C GLU A 148 9.07 -14.67 7.77
N GLY A 149 8.36 -13.93 8.65
CA GLY A 149 7.48 -14.53 9.64
C GLY A 149 6.36 -15.36 9.02
N ARG A 150 5.97 -16.41 9.74
CA ARG A 150 4.88 -17.32 9.40
C ARG A 150 3.92 -17.49 10.58
N LEU A 151 2.67 -17.85 10.29
CA LEU A 151 1.67 -18.21 11.29
C LEU A 151 1.34 -19.70 11.25
N PRO A 152 0.86 -20.28 12.35
CA PRO A 152 0.28 -21.61 12.36
C PRO A 152 -0.89 -21.72 11.37
N ASP A 153 -0.99 -22.86 10.71
CA ASP A 153 -2.13 -23.16 9.86
C ASP A 153 -3.40 -23.42 10.69
N VAL A 154 -4.39 -22.53 10.61
CA VAL A 154 -5.65 -22.67 11.36
C VAL A 154 -6.52 -23.86 10.91
N VAL A 155 -6.33 -24.36 9.68
CA VAL A 155 -7.07 -25.51 9.15
C VAL A 155 -6.37 -26.81 9.53
N GLU A 156 -5.04 -26.84 9.45
CA GLU A 156 -4.22 -28.00 9.82
C GLU A 156 -3.06 -27.61 10.75
N PRO A 157 -3.32 -27.36 12.05
CA PRO A 157 -2.31 -26.83 12.98
C PRO A 157 -1.04 -27.69 13.12
N GLY A 158 -1.15 -29.00 12.82
CA GLY A 158 -0.02 -29.93 12.85
C GLY A 158 1.09 -29.62 11.83
N ARG A 159 0.84 -28.75 10.85
CA ARG A 159 1.86 -28.29 9.88
C ARG A 159 2.87 -27.29 10.46
N GLY A 160 2.59 -26.73 11.63
CA GLY A 160 3.40 -25.67 12.23
C GLY A 160 3.23 -24.33 11.51
N GLU A 161 4.24 -23.47 11.62
CA GLU A 161 4.21 -22.09 11.11
C GLU A 161 4.54 -22.04 9.62
N VAL A 162 3.52 -22.18 8.77
CA VAL A 162 3.67 -22.24 7.30
C VAL A 162 2.92 -21.13 6.57
N VAL A 163 2.00 -20.43 7.24
CA VAL A 163 1.13 -19.44 6.61
C VAL A 163 1.89 -18.11 6.43
N PRO A 164 2.04 -17.59 5.19
CA PRO A 164 2.77 -16.35 4.94
C PRO A 164 2.02 -15.11 5.44
N MET A 165 2.79 -14.13 5.94
CA MET A 165 2.27 -12.89 6.51
C MET A 165 2.59 -11.62 5.69
N SER A 166 3.28 -11.76 4.55
CA SER A 166 3.55 -10.62 3.67
C SER A 166 2.25 -10.05 3.08
N TYR A 167 2.26 -8.77 2.72
CA TYR A 167 1.12 -8.09 2.13
C TYR A 167 1.34 -7.77 0.66
N ARG A 168 0.27 -7.91 -0.13
CA ARG A 168 0.21 -7.56 -1.54
C ARG A 168 -0.96 -6.64 -1.84
N THR A 169 -0.85 -5.91 -2.95
CA THR A 169 -1.90 -5.00 -3.43
C THR A 169 -2.03 -5.04 -4.96
N ASP A 170 -3.20 -4.65 -5.45
CA ASP A 170 -3.43 -4.27 -6.86
C ASP A 170 -3.70 -2.76 -7.01
N GLY A 171 -3.48 -1.96 -5.97
CA GLY A 171 -3.79 -0.53 -5.94
C GLY A 171 -5.25 -0.20 -5.59
N GLN A 172 -6.12 -1.19 -5.41
CA GLN A 172 -7.49 -1.01 -4.90
C GLN A 172 -7.78 -1.91 -3.69
N TRP A 173 -7.22 -3.11 -3.68
CA TRP A 173 -7.27 -4.06 -2.58
C TRP A 173 -5.89 -4.27 -2.00
N LEU A 174 -5.88 -4.59 -0.71
CA LEU A 174 -4.70 -4.96 0.06
C LEU A 174 -5.02 -6.27 0.77
N TRP A 175 -4.21 -7.28 0.59
CA TRP A 175 -4.41 -8.59 1.20
C TRP A 175 -3.11 -9.17 1.73
N THR A 176 -3.21 -10.02 2.74
CA THR A 176 -2.10 -10.88 3.16
C THR A 176 -1.93 -12.05 2.20
N GLU A 177 -0.71 -12.51 2.01
CA GLU A 177 -0.42 -13.72 1.23
C GLU A 177 -1.11 -14.97 1.79
N SER A 178 -1.53 -14.96 3.06
CA SER A 178 -2.34 -16.02 3.66
C SER A 178 -3.66 -16.29 2.91
N VAL A 179 -4.27 -15.27 2.28
CA VAL A 179 -5.46 -15.47 1.43
C VAL A 179 -5.14 -16.41 0.27
N GLY A 180 -4.01 -16.18 -0.41
CA GLY A 180 -3.52 -17.05 -1.48
C GLY A 180 -3.16 -18.44 -0.96
N TYR A 181 -2.53 -18.52 0.21
CA TYR A 181 -2.18 -19.80 0.85
C TYR A 181 -3.42 -20.68 1.10
N TYR A 182 -4.46 -20.16 1.77
CA TYR A 182 -5.66 -20.93 2.09
C TYR A 182 -6.45 -21.31 0.84
N LEU A 183 -6.47 -20.43 -0.16
CA LEU A 183 -7.04 -20.73 -1.46
C LEU A 183 -6.30 -21.87 -2.17
N ARG A 184 -4.96 -21.83 -2.23
CA ARG A 184 -4.14 -22.86 -2.86
C ARG A 184 -4.27 -24.20 -2.14
N ALA A 185 -4.06 -24.21 -0.82
CA ALA A 185 -3.99 -25.43 -0.02
C ALA A 185 -5.35 -26.11 0.18
N TYR A 186 -6.42 -25.33 0.36
CA TYR A 186 -7.73 -25.86 0.78
C TYR A 186 -8.87 -25.52 -0.19
N GLY A 187 -8.63 -24.65 -1.16
CA GLY A 187 -9.66 -24.14 -2.05
C GLY A 187 -10.60 -23.14 -1.41
N LEU A 188 -10.29 -22.64 -0.21
CA LEU A 188 -11.13 -21.69 0.52
C LEU A 188 -11.18 -20.37 -0.26
N ALA A 189 -12.39 -19.96 -0.64
CA ALA A 189 -12.58 -18.77 -1.45
C ALA A 189 -12.12 -17.51 -0.69
N PRO A 190 -11.52 -16.51 -1.35
CA PRO A 190 -11.37 -15.20 -0.74
C PRO A 190 -12.73 -14.60 -0.37
N GLU A 191 -12.73 -13.55 0.47
CA GLU A 191 -13.99 -12.90 0.80
C GLU A 191 -14.76 -12.44 -0.45
N PRO A 192 -16.11 -12.45 -0.44
CA PRO A 192 -16.91 -12.36 -1.67
C PRO A 192 -16.61 -11.14 -2.53
N ASP A 193 -16.36 -9.99 -1.90
CA ASP A 193 -16.08 -8.75 -2.61
C ASP A 193 -14.70 -8.73 -3.26
N LEU A 194 -13.69 -9.32 -2.61
CA LEU A 194 -12.36 -9.49 -3.21
C LEU A 194 -12.45 -10.48 -4.36
N LEU A 195 -13.16 -11.60 -4.17
CA LEU A 195 -13.35 -12.58 -5.23
C LEU A 195 -14.03 -11.94 -6.44
N ALA A 196 -15.14 -11.22 -6.26
CA ALA A 196 -15.84 -10.52 -7.33
C ALA A 196 -14.92 -9.53 -8.07
N HIS A 197 -14.09 -8.78 -7.33
CA HIS A 197 -13.10 -7.88 -7.89
C HIS A 197 -12.06 -8.61 -8.76
N VAL A 198 -11.45 -9.68 -8.24
CA VAL A 198 -10.47 -10.50 -8.97
C VAL A 198 -11.08 -11.10 -10.24
N LEU A 199 -12.31 -11.61 -10.12
CA LEU A 199 -13.01 -12.20 -11.26
C LEU A 199 -13.31 -11.15 -12.35
N ALA A 200 -13.60 -9.90 -11.97
CA ALA A 200 -13.85 -8.80 -12.90
C ALA A 200 -12.58 -8.20 -13.52
N ALA A 201 -11.46 -8.18 -12.79
CA ALA A 201 -10.21 -7.56 -13.24
C ALA A 201 -9.59 -8.28 -14.46
N GLY A 202 -9.75 -9.60 -14.57
CA GLY A 202 -9.40 -10.38 -15.77
C GLY A 202 -7.89 -10.62 -15.98
N GLU A 203 -7.06 -9.59 -15.86
CA GLU A 203 -5.61 -9.60 -16.12
C GLU A 203 -4.79 -9.34 -14.84
N ARG A 204 -3.44 -9.43 -14.97
CA ARG A 204 -2.50 -9.12 -13.89
C ARG A 204 -2.61 -7.64 -13.50
N PRO A 205 -2.70 -7.31 -12.19
CA PRO A 205 -2.74 -5.92 -11.77
C PRO A 205 -1.40 -5.22 -12.03
N VAL A 206 -1.47 -4.01 -12.58
CA VAL A 206 -0.33 -3.09 -12.68
C VAL A 206 -0.54 -2.00 -11.64
N VAL A 207 0.37 -1.93 -10.67
CA VAL A 207 0.30 -0.99 -9.55
C VAL A 207 1.34 0.08 -9.76
N ASP A 208 0.94 1.35 -9.69
CA ASP A 208 1.86 2.48 -9.70
C ASP A 208 2.39 2.78 -8.29
N ALA A 209 3.39 3.66 -8.21
CA ALA A 209 4.01 4.04 -6.95
C ALA A 209 3.01 4.63 -5.95
N ALA A 210 2.00 5.35 -6.45
CA ALA A 210 0.94 5.91 -5.62
C ALA A 210 0.07 4.79 -5.03
N GLY A 211 -0.33 3.79 -5.81
CA GLY A 211 -1.08 2.62 -5.34
C GLY A 211 -0.34 1.86 -4.24
N GLU A 212 0.97 1.61 -4.42
CA GLU A 212 1.82 0.99 -3.40
C GLU A 212 1.86 1.84 -2.10
N HIS A 213 2.10 3.15 -2.23
CA HIS A 213 2.16 4.07 -1.10
C HIS A 213 0.85 4.09 -0.30
N ARG A 214 -0.28 4.13 -1.00
CA ARG A 214 -1.61 4.17 -0.37
C ARG A 214 -1.93 2.87 0.36
N ALA A 215 -1.53 1.73 -0.20
CA ALA A 215 -1.66 0.44 0.48
C ALA A 215 -0.82 0.42 1.77
N LEU A 216 0.42 0.89 1.73
CA LEU A 216 1.26 1.03 2.93
C LEU A 216 0.66 1.99 3.97
N ALA A 217 0.11 3.13 3.54
CA ALA A 217 -0.55 4.09 4.43
C ALA A 217 -1.73 3.47 5.18
N VAL A 218 -2.53 2.64 4.50
CA VAL A 218 -3.62 1.91 5.16
C VAL A 218 -3.10 0.90 6.18
N LEU A 219 -2.02 0.16 5.88
CA LEU A 219 -1.42 -0.77 6.85
C LEU A 219 -0.98 -0.06 8.12
N PHE A 220 -0.13 0.96 7.99
CA PHE A 220 0.41 1.66 9.16
C PHE A 220 -0.63 2.49 9.91
N GLY A 221 -1.61 3.06 9.20
CA GLY A 221 -2.75 3.75 9.82
C GLY A 221 -3.68 2.80 10.58
N SER A 222 -3.89 1.57 10.08
CA SER A 222 -4.73 0.55 10.73
C SER A 222 -4.06 -0.04 11.97
N HIS A 223 -2.74 -0.24 11.95
CA HIS A 223 -1.99 -0.71 13.13
C HIS A 223 -2.01 0.29 14.29
N ALA A 224 -2.11 1.60 14.02
CA ALA A 224 -2.24 2.62 15.06
C ALA A 224 -3.62 2.60 15.78
N LEU A 225 -4.63 1.93 15.19
CA LEU A 225 -5.98 1.78 15.76
C LEU A 225 -6.14 0.49 16.59
N VAL A 226 -5.34 -0.55 16.31
CA VAL A 226 -5.41 -1.85 17.02
C VAL A 226 -4.54 -1.86 18.29
N ALA A 227 -3.63 -0.89 18.46
CA ALA A 227 -2.78 -0.76 19.63
C ALA A 227 -3.35 0.14 20.75
N GLN A 228 -4.67 0.36 20.79
CA GLN A 228 -5.38 1.10 21.85
C GLN A 228 -6.24 0.19 22.72
#